data_AF-A0A7S1CWU2-F1
#
_entry.id   AF-A0A7S1CWU2-F1
#
_cell.length_a   1.000
_cell.length_b   1.000
_cell.length_c   1.000
_cell.angle_alpha   90.00
_cell.angle_beta   90.00
_cell.angle_gamma   90.00
#
_symmetry.space_group_name_H-M   'P 1'
#
loop_
_entity.id
_entity.type
_entity.pdbx_description
1 polymer ?
#
loop_
_entity_poly.entity_id
_entity_poly.type
_entity_poly.pdbx_seq_one_letter_code
_entity_poly.pdbx_strand_id
1 'polypeptide(L)'
;IRDLKVSQLGKLTAKEKESGKFEELFASLKAEYPGHLPLLVEMLKKLDGDDKRKEHLPQIIEAADEIIAAISKDDLALHYGKNLDKEDPKSVKERKDMDEKKSTLIDALARKARAQADTGDEPEETKGNTEGDDKKEEIEGFDATLKELKEWVDIDSNQKFAILALEREARAKRPGLVWKLLNDLLKKDGDGTKGGICPLSKKDLLGRRAKIMKELGYHELVDYDTKRRLMDSPDSFALF
;
A
#
# COMPACT_ATOMS: atom_id res chain seq x y z
N ILE A 1 -0.51 -5.77 29.04
CA ILE A 1 -1.87 -5.16 28.96
C ILE A 1 -1.99 -4.27 27.71
N ARG A 2 -1.07 -3.33 27.46
CA ARG A 2 -1.04 -2.47 26.27
C ARG A 2 -1.11 -3.24 24.94
N ASP A 3 -0.18 -4.16 24.70
CA ASP A 3 -0.13 -4.92 23.44
C ASP A 3 -1.35 -5.83 23.25
N LEU A 4 -1.97 -6.24 24.38
CA LEU A 4 -3.21 -6.99 24.40
C LEU A 4 -4.39 -6.12 23.91
N LYS A 5 -4.49 -4.88 24.39
CA LYS A 5 -5.49 -3.89 23.90
C LYS A 5 -5.30 -3.59 22.40
N VAL A 6 -4.06 -3.43 21.94
CA VAL A 6 -3.75 -3.24 20.50
C VAL A 6 -4.12 -4.47 19.68
N SER A 7 -3.83 -5.67 20.18
CA SER A 7 -4.23 -6.92 19.51
C SER A 7 -5.75 -7.10 19.42
N GLN A 8 -6.49 -6.57 20.40
CA GLN A 8 -7.96 -6.56 20.39
C GLN A 8 -8.49 -5.57 19.35
N LEU A 9 -7.86 -4.39 19.21
CA LEU A 9 -8.21 -3.43 18.15
C LEU A 9 -8.12 -4.06 16.75
N GLY A 10 -7.03 -4.78 16.45
CA GLY A 10 -6.86 -5.45 15.16
C GLY A 10 -7.91 -6.54 14.89
N LYS A 11 -8.42 -7.17 15.95
CA LYS A 11 -9.41 -8.26 15.89
C LYS A 11 -10.87 -7.80 15.95
N LEU A 12 -11.14 -6.50 16.07
CA LEU A 12 -12.50 -5.97 16.04
C LEU A 12 -13.21 -6.40 14.76
N THR A 13 -14.46 -6.84 14.90
CA THR A 13 -15.28 -7.29 13.77
C THR A 13 -15.66 -6.11 12.88
N ALA A 14 -15.98 -6.36 11.60
CA ALA A 14 -16.35 -5.31 10.65
C ALA A 14 -17.48 -4.39 11.18
N LYS A 15 -18.50 -4.99 11.82
CA LYS A 15 -19.62 -4.26 12.46
C LYS A 15 -19.19 -3.37 13.63
N GLU A 16 -18.15 -3.77 14.37
CA GLU A 16 -17.60 -2.98 15.47
C GLU A 16 -16.70 -1.85 14.98
N LYS A 17 -16.06 -2.02 13.82
CA LYS A 17 -15.31 -0.97 13.13
C LYS A 17 -16.23 0.10 12.53
N GLU A 18 -17.36 -0.32 11.97
CA GLU A 18 -18.41 0.56 11.43
C GLU A 18 -19.18 1.33 12.51
N SER A 19 -19.27 0.80 13.73
CA SER A 19 -20.02 1.43 14.84
C SER A 19 -19.24 2.45 15.66
N GLY A 20 -18.10 2.94 15.17
CA GLY A 20 -17.31 4.01 15.83
C GLY A 20 -16.51 3.57 17.06
N LYS A 21 -16.74 2.36 17.60
CA LYS A 21 -16.00 1.82 18.76
C LYS A 21 -14.49 1.76 18.57
N PHE A 22 -14.05 1.57 17.33
CA PHE A 22 -12.63 1.60 17.00
C PHE A 22 -11.99 2.96 17.29
N GLU A 23 -12.67 4.06 16.92
CA GLU A 23 -12.14 5.42 17.07
C GLU A 23 -12.11 5.85 18.54
N GLU A 24 -13.12 5.47 19.32
CA GLU A 24 -13.15 5.70 20.77
C GLU A 24 -12.01 4.95 21.50
N LEU A 25 -11.82 3.67 21.16
CA LEU A 25 -10.74 2.87 21.72
C LEU A 25 -9.37 3.36 21.25
N PHE A 26 -9.24 3.81 20.00
CA PHE A 26 -8.01 4.41 19.50
C PHE A 26 -7.69 5.73 20.20
N ALA A 27 -8.68 6.61 20.38
CA ALA A 27 -8.49 7.90 21.06
C ALA A 27 -8.04 7.72 22.51
N SER A 28 -8.67 6.81 23.26
CA SER A 28 -8.26 6.47 24.62
C SER A 28 -6.85 5.88 24.67
N LEU A 29 -6.48 5.01 23.72
CA LEU A 29 -5.14 4.44 23.64
C LEU A 29 -4.07 5.43 23.19
N LYS A 30 -4.40 6.37 22.29
CA LYS A 30 -3.50 7.47 21.86
C LYS A 30 -3.24 8.43 23.02
N ALA A 31 -4.24 8.66 23.88
CA ALA A 31 -4.07 9.46 25.10
C ALA A 31 -3.21 8.75 26.17
N GLU A 32 -3.38 7.43 26.34
CA GLU A 32 -2.56 6.64 27.28
C GLU A 32 -1.11 6.43 26.79
N TYR A 33 -0.89 6.30 25.48
CA TYR A 33 0.41 5.95 24.89
C TYR A 33 0.68 6.71 23.56
N PRO A 34 1.02 8.01 23.62
CA PRO A 34 1.39 8.76 22.43
C PRO A 34 2.71 8.22 21.86
N GLY A 35 2.69 7.76 20.62
CA GLY A 35 3.89 7.23 19.93
C GLY A 35 4.09 5.72 19.98
N HIS A 36 3.10 4.94 20.42
CA HIS A 36 3.19 3.48 20.30
C HIS A 36 3.02 3.03 18.84
N LEU A 37 4.12 2.62 18.18
CA LEU A 37 4.14 2.26 16.76
C LEU A 37 3.07 1.23 16.34
N PRO A 38 2.86 0.10 17.06
CA PRO A 38 1.83 -0.87 16.71
C PRO A 38 0.41 -0.28 16.68
N LEU A 39 0.10 0.67 17.56
CA LEU A 39 -1.21 1.32 17.60
C LEU A 39 -1.45 2.17 16.34
N LEU A 40 -0.44 2.98 15.97
CA LEU A 40 -0.52 3.82 14.77
C LEU A 40 -0.64 2.98 13.49
N VAL A 41 0.10 1.86 13.41
CA VAL A 41 0.03 0.92 12.29
C VAL A 41 -1.37 0.31 12.16
N GLU A 42 -2.04 -0.05 13.26
CA GLU A 42 -3.41 -0.60 13.20
C GLU A 42 -4.43 0.44 12.74
N MET A 43 -4.27 1.73 13.10
CA MET A 43 -5.09 2.82 12.56
C MET A 43 -4.88 2.98 11.05
N LEU A 44 -3.62 3.00 10.62
CA LEU A 44 -3.28 3.09 9.20
C LEU A 44 -3.86 1.91 8.40
N LYS A 45 -3.88 0.71 8.99
CA LYS A 45 -4.53 -0.48 8.42
C LYS A 45 -6.03 -0.37 8.31
N LYS A 46 -6.70 0.20 9.32
CA LYS A 46 -8.15 0.44 9.24
C LYS A 46 -8.45 1.41 8.10
N LEU A 47 -7.79 2.57 8.07
CA LEU A 47 -8.07 3.60 7.06
C LEU A 47 -7.80 3.12 5.63
N ASP A 48 -6.70 2.38 5.41
CA ASP A 48 -6.36 1.85 4.08
C ASP A 48 -7.20 0.60 3.69
N GLY A 49 -7.91 0.00 4.64
CA GLY A 49 -8.77 -1.17 4.43
C GLY A 49 -10.26 -0.87 4.34
N ASP A 50 -10.66 0.38 4.55
CA ASP A 50 -12.06 0.81 4.49
C ASP A 50 -12.52 0.95 3.03
N ASP A 51 -13.79 0.62 2.74
CA ASP A 51 -14.39 0.81 1.43
C ASP A 51 -14.41 2.30 1.03
N LYS A 52 -14.41 3.19 2.04
CA LYS A 52 -14.31 4.65 1.90
C LYS A 52 -12.89 5.19 1.89
N ARG A 53 -11.87 4.35 1.69
CA ARG A 53 -10.45 4.74 1.65
C ARG A 53 -10.17 6.02 0.84
N LYS A 54 -10.85 6.20 -0.29
CA LYS A 54 -10.70 7.37 -1.16
C LYS A 54 -11.10 8.69 -0.48
N GLU A 55 -12.06 8.64 0.44
CA GLU A 55 -12.49 9.82 1.23
C GLU A 55 -11.50 10.16 2.35
N HIS A 56 -10.68 9.18 2.77
CA HIS A 56 -9.75 9.29 3.90
C HIS A 56 -8.28 9.43 3.47
N LEU A 57 -7.99 9.71 2.19
CA LEU A 57 -6.62 9.80 1.67
C LEU A 57 -5.71 10.77 2.44
N PRO A 58 -6.15 12.00 2.80
CA PRO A 58 -5.32 12.92 3.59
C PRO A 58 -4.99 12.35 4.98
N GLN A 59 -5.96 11.71 5.63
CA GLN A 59 -5.79 11.11 6.96
C GLN A 59 -4.83 9.91 6.94
N ILE A 60 -4.80 9.16 5.83
CA ILE A 60 -3.84 8.07 5.62
C ILE A 60 -2.42 8.62 5.50
N ILE A 61 -2.24 9.74 4.79
CA ILE A 61 -0.93 10.39 4.62
C ILE A 61 -0.44 10.91 5.98
N GLU A 62 -1.28 11.63 6.73
CA GLU A 62 -0.95 12.13 8.06
C GLU A 62 -0.58 11.00 9.03
N ALA A 63 -1.37 9.93 9.08
CA ALA A 63 -1.09 8.78 9.94
C ALA A 63 0.21 8.07 9.56
N ALA A 64 0.54 7.99 8.26
CA ALA A 64 1.82 7.44 7.81
C ALA A 64 2.99 8.36 8.20
N ASP A 65 2.82 9.68 8.11
CA ASP A 65 3.83 10.65 8.50
C ASP A 65 4.09 10.65 10.01
N GLU A 66 3.06 10.48 10.85
CA GLU A 66 3.23 10.25 12.29
C GLU A 66 4.12 9.02 12.58
N ILE A 67 3.94 7.92 11.82
CA ILE A 67 4.74 6.70 11.98
C ILE A 67 6.17 6.92 11.51
N ILE A 68 6.36 7.57 10.35
CA ILE A 68 7.68 7.84 9.78
C ILE A 68 8.47 8.77 10.72
N ALA A 69 7.83 9.80 11.29
CA ALA A 69 8.46 10.71 12.25
C ALA A 69 8.83 10.02 13.58
N ALA A 70 8.04 9.03 14.00
CA ALA A 70 8.33 8.24 15.20
C ALA A 70 9.51 7.24 15.02
N ILE A 71 9.92 6.95 13.78
CA ILE A 71 11.01 6.02 13.47
C ILE A 71 12.25 6.80 13.04
N SER A 72 13.34 6.67 13.81
CA SER A 72 14.64 7.22 13.44
C SER A 72 15.28 6.43 12.29
N LYS A 73 15.30 7.03 11.09
CA LYS A 73 15.93 6.48 9.88
C LYS A 73 17.44 6.30 10.05
N ASP A 74 18.10 7.26 10.72
CA ASP A 74 19.55 7.23 10.94
C ASP A 74 19.95 6.09 11.87
N ASP A 75 19.19 5.86 12.94
CA ASP A 75 19.46 4.74 13.88
C ASP A 75 19.29 3.38 13.18
N LEU A 76 18.29 3.27 12.30
CA LEU A 76 18.13 2.08 11.46
C LEU A 76 19.33 1.92 10.52
N ALA A 77 19.73 2.95 9.79
CA ALA A 77 20.86 2.87 8.87
C ALA A 77 22.16 2.47 9.59
N LEU A 78 22.45 3.08 10.75
CA LEU A 78 23.61 2.77 11.59
C LEU A 78 23.61 1.32 12.08
N HIS A 79 22.45 0.81 12.47
CA HIS A 79 22.31 -0.56 12.95
C HIS A 79 22.52 -1.59 11.82
N TYR A 80 22.06 -1.30 10.61
CA TYR A 80 22.28 -2.18 9.46
C TYR A 80 23.68 -2.05 8.84
N GLY A 81 24.40 -0.97 9.12
CA GLY A 81 25.81 -0.80 8.74
C GLY A 81 26.80 -1.64 9.57
N LYS A 82 26.39 -2.17 10.72
CA LYS A 82 27.22 -3.04 11.57
C LYS A 82 26.85 -4.51 11.37
N ASN A 83 27.86 -5.38 11.39
CA ASN A 83 27.63 -6.82 11.37
C ASN A 83 26.95 -7.27 12.67
N LEU A 84 25.97 -8.15 12.52
CA LEU A 84 25.28 -8.77 13.65
C LEU A 84 26.21 -9.76 14.35
N ASP A 85 26.42 -9.57 15.65
CA ASP A 85 26.98 -10.63 16.49
C ASP A 85 25.89 -11.67 16.77
N LYS A 86 26.10 -12.89 16.26
CA LYS A 86 25.14 -14.00 16.33
C LYS A 86 25.26 -14.79 17.64
N GLU A 87 26.32 -14.58 18.41
CA GLU A 87 26.56 -15.32 19.66
C GLU A 87 25.93 -14.62 20.87
N ASP A 88 25.69 -13.31 20.79
CA ASP A 88 25.01 -12.56 21.84
C ASP A 88 23.47 -12.56 21.67
N PRO A 89 22.70 -13.16 22.61
CA PRO A 89 21.24 -13.16 22.56
C PRO A 89 20.62 -11.76 22.68
N LYS A 90 21.33 -10.75 23.20
CA LYS A 90 20.82 -9.36 23.23
C LYS A 90 20.88 -8.73 21.84
N SER A 91 22.03 -8.82 21.17
CA SER A 91 22.23 -8.42 19.77
C SER A 91 21.17 -9.04 18.83
N VAL A 92 20.85 -10.32 19.00
CA VAL A 92 19.81 -10.99 18.20
C VAL A 92 18.41 -10.42 18.46
N LYS A 93 18.08 -10.05 19.70
CA LYS A 93 16.78 -9.43 20.04
C LYS A 93 16.68 -8.02 19.49
N GLU A 94 17.72 -7.20 19.69
CA GLU A 94 17.78 -5.86 19.12
C GLU A 94 17.64 -5.88 17.60
N ARG A 95 18.20 -6.89 16.93
CA ARG A 95 17.99 -7.08 15.49
C ARG A 95 16.55 -7.31 15.12
N LYS A 96 15.83 -8.16 15.87
CA LYS A 96 14.40 -8.39 15.62
C LYS A 96 13.58 -7.12 15.79
N ASP A 97 13.85 -6.34 16.85
CA ASP A 97 13.15 -5.08 17.09
C ASP A 97 13.42 -4.06 15.97
N MET A 98 14.65 -4.01 15.44
CA MET A 98 15.02 -3.14 14.32
C MET A 98 14.48 -3.65 12.97
N ASP A 99 14.37 -4.96 12.78
CA ASP A 99 13.70 -5.57 11.63
C ASP A 99 12.20 -5.24 11.63
N GLU A 100 11.55 -5.30 12.80
CA GLU A 100 10.16 -4.89 12.99
C GLU A 100 9.97 -3.40 12.67
N LYS A 101 10.80 -2.51 13.24
CA LYS A 101 10.78 -1.07 12.91
C LYS A 101 11.02 -0.78 11.44
N LYS A 102 11.95 -1.51 10.79
CA LYS A 102 12.16 -1.40 9.35
C LYS A 102 10.92 -1.82 8.58
N SER A 103 10.28 -2.93 8.98
CA SER A 103 9.06 -3.41 8.33
C SER A 103 7.90 -2.42 8.45
N THR A 104 7.73 -1.77 9.61
CA THR A 104 6.69 -0.77 9.83
C THR A 104 6.98 0.51 9.05
N LEU A 105 8.24 0.93 8.96
CA LEU A 105 8.67 2.05 8.12
C LEU A 105 8.32 1.80 6.64
N ILE A 106 8.64 0.61 6.13
CA ILE A 106 8.34 0.21 4.75
C ILE A 106 6.82 0.20 4.50
N ASP A 107 6.03 -0.38 5.40
CA ASP A 107 4.58 -0.43 5.26
C ASP A 107 3.97 0.98 5.27
N ALA A 108 4.43 1.86 6.16
CA ALA A 108 3.99 3.25 6.24
C ALA A 108 4.34 4.05 4.97
N LEU A 109 5.61 4.01 4.52
CA LEU A 109 6.05 4.68 3.30
C LEU A 109 5.27 4.21 2.08
N ALA A 110 5.02 2.91 1.98
CA ALA A 110 4.38 2.34 0.82
C ALA A 110 2.86 2.60 0.77
N ARG A 111 2.19 2.68 1.94
CA ARG A 111 0.80 3.15 2.05
C ARG A 111 0.68 4.65 1.79
N LYS A 112 1.63 5.45 2.26
CA LYS A 112 1.73 6.88 1.95
C LYS A 112 1.83 7.10 0.44
N ALA A 113 2.79 6.42 -0.21
CA ALA A 113 2.96 6.49 -1.66
C ALA A 113 1.69 6.05 -2.40
N ARG A 114 0.99 5.01 -1.93
CA ARG A 114 -0.29 4.59 -2.52
C ARG A 114 -1.37 5.65 -2.36
N ALA A 115 -1.52 6.26 -1.18
CA ALA A 115 -2.52 7.31 -0.96
C ALA A 115 -2.26 8.56 -1.82
N GLN A 116 -0.98 8.95 -1.95
CA GLN A 116 -0.57 10.02 -2.88
C GLN A 116 -0.79 9.63 -4.35
N ALA A 117 -0.64 8.34 -4.68
CA ALA A 117 -0.92 7.84 -6.02
C ALA A 117 -2.41 8.05 -6.38
N ASP A 118 -3.31 7.66 -5.48
CA ASP A 118 -4.75 7.76 -5.67
C ASP A 118 -5.28 9.21 -5.65
N THR A 119 -4.67 10.10 -4.86
CA THR A 119 -5.06 11.53 -4.79
C THR A 119 -4.87 12.24 -6.13
N GLY A 120 -3.85 11.83 -6.89
CA GLY A 120 -3.57 12.36 -8.23
C GLY A 120 -4.47 11.78 -9.34
N ASP A 121 -5.19 10.68 -9.06
CA ASP A 121 -5.96 9.89 -10.03
C ASP A 121 -7.48 10.18 -9.97
N GLU A 122 -7.94 11.02 -9.05
CA GLU A 122 -9.35 11.39 -8.95
C GLU A 122 -9.86 12.18 -10.17
N PRO A 123 -11.05 11.84 -10.71
CA PRO A 123 -11.58 12.47 -11.91
C PRO A 123 -11.85 13.97 -11.70
N GLU A 124 -11.61 14.78 -12.74
CA GLU A 124 -11.70 16.25 -12.71
C GLU A 124 -13.07 16.80 -12.29
N GLU A 125 -14.13 15.99 -12.23
CA GLU A 125 -15.47 16.41 -11.81
C GLU A 125 -15.60 16.69 -10.30
N THR A 126 -14.74 16.13 -9.45
CA THR A 126 -14.71 16.43 -8.00
C THR A 126 -13.68 17.49 -7.62
N LYS A 127 -12.70 17.77 -8.47
CA LYS A 127 -11.72 18.85 -8.26
C LYS A 127 -12.31 20.14 -8.81
N GLY A 128 -12.92 20.93 -7.93
CA GLY A 128 -13.24 22.33 -8.25
C GLY A 128 -11.97 23.05 -8.70
N ASN A 129 -11.85 23.28 -10.01
CA ASN A 129 -10.93 24.17 -10.71
C ASN A 129 -9.63 24.49 -9.95
N THR A 130 -8.79 23.48 -9.71
CA THR A 130 -7.48 23.68 -9.06
C THR A 130 -6.39 23.60 -10.13
N GLU A 131 -5.78 24.77 -10.36
CA GLU A 131 -4.82 25.06 -11.41
C GLU A 131 -3.51 24.23 -11.27
N GLY A 132 -2.74 24.13 -12.36
CA GLY A 132 -1.68 23.14 -12.57
C GLY A 132 -0.44 23.14 -11.66
N ASP A 133 -0.44 23.89 -10.55
CA ASP A 133 0.65 23.86 -9.56
C ASP A 133 0.40 22.81 -8.47
N ASP A 134 -0.83 22.66 -7.95
CA ASP A 134 -1.15 21.64 -6.93
C ASP A 134 -0.97 20.21 -7.45
N LYS A 135 -1.27 19.97 -8.74
CA LYS A 135 -1.04 18.67 -9.40
C LYS A 135 0.46 18.32 -9.49
N LYS A 136 1.35 19.31 -9.61
CA LYS A 136 2.79 19.06 -9.62
C LYS A 136 3.30 18.70 -8.24
N GLU A 137 2.84 19.39 -7.20
CA GLU A 137 3.22 19.09 -5.81
C GLU A 137 2.79 17.66 -5.40
N GLU A 138 1.60 17.21 -5.83
CA GLU A 138 1.14 15.83 -5.61
C GLU A 138 2.00 14.77 -6.35
N ILE A 139 2.46 15.08 -7.58
CA ILE A 139 3.32 14.19 -8.36
C ILE A 139 4.72 14.13 -7.76
N GLU A 140 5.29 15.28 -7.40
CA GLU A 140 6.60 15.38 -6.76
C GLU A 140 6.59 14.71 -5.38
N GLY A 141 5.49 14.83 -4.63
CA GLY A 141 5.29 14.16 -3.35
C GLY A 141 5.34 12.63 -3.46
N PHE A 142 4.74 12.06 -4.51
CA PHE A 142 4.79 10.62 -4.79
C PHE A 142 6.20 10.15 -5.20
N ASP A 143 6.87 10.88 -6.08
CA ASP A 143 8.21 10.50 -6.53
C ASP A 143 9.23 10.60 -5.38
N ALA A 144 9.08 11.59 -4.49
CA ALA A 144 9.88 11.73 -3.29
C ALA A 144 9.68 10.54 -2.34
N THR A 145 8.43 10.16 -2.03
CA THR A 145 8.16 9.02 -1.14
C THR A 145 8.60 7.70 -1.74
N LEU A 146 8.46 7.53 -3.07
CA LEU A 146 9.01 6.38 -3.77
C LEU A 146 10.53 6.30 -3.70
N LYS A 147 11.22 7.44 -3.84
CA LYS A 147 12.68 7.48 -3.74
C LYS A 147 13.13 7.06 -2.34
N GLU A 148 12.47 7.56 -1.30
CA GLU A 148 12.73 7.12 0.08
C GLU A 148 12.46 5.62 0.25
N LEU A 149 11.35 5.10 -0.27
CA LEU A 149 11.02 3.68 -0.16
C LEU A 149 12.08 2.78 -0.85
N LYS A 150 12.65 3.22 -1.98
CA LYS A 150 13.71 2.50 -2.71
C LYS A 150 14.99 2.34 -1.91
N GLU A 151 15.29 3.23 -0.96
CA GLU A 151 16.47 3.11 -0.10
C GLU A 151 16.36 1.92 0.85
N TRP A 152 15.14 1.53 1.21
CA TRP A 152 14.88 0.46 2.20
C TRP A 152 14.57 -0.89 1.57
N VAL A 153 13.96 -0.88 0.37
CA VAL A 153 13.44 -2.08 -0.32
C VAL A 153 13.61 -1.97 -1.84
N ASP A 154 13.96 -3.11 -2.45
CA ASP A 154 13.86 -3.27 -3.90
C ASP A 154 12.38 -3.41 -4.32
N ILE A 155 11.82 -2.32 -4.83
CA ILE A 155 10.43 -2.21 -5.30
C ILE A 155 10.24 -2.99 -6.61
N ASP A 156 11.25 -3.01 -7.49
CA ASP A 156 11.11 -3.53 -8.85
C ASP A 156 11.12 -5.07 -8.87
N SER A 157 11.86 -5.71 -7.96
CA SER A 157 11.88 -7.17 -7.83
C SER A 157 10.74 -7.73 -6.95
N ASN A 158 10.20 -6.92 -6.04
CA ASN A 158 9.25 -7.39 -5.04
C ASN A 158 7.80 -7.15 -5.46
N GLN A 159 7.11 -8.23 -5.85
CA GLN A 159 5.73 -8.21 -6.33
C GLN A 159 4.72 -7.66 -5.30
N LYS A 160 5.06 -7.58 -4.01
CA LYS A 160 4.23 -6.93 -2.98
C LYS A 160 4.00 -5.43 -3.23
N PHE A 161 4.92 -4.77 -3.93
CA PHE A 161 4.86 -3.35 -4.29
C PHE A 161 4.52 -3.12 -5.76
N ALA A 162 4.08 -4.17 -6.47
CA ALA A 162 3.79 -4.10 -7.90
C ALA A 162 2.78 -2.99 -8.25
N ILE A 163 1.84 -2.69 -7.34
CA ILE A 163 0.90 -1.57 -7.52
C ILE A 163 1.62 -0.23 -7.67
N LEU A 164 2.61 0.06 -6.81
CA LEU A 164 3.37 1.30 -6.85
C LEU A 164 4.23 1.40 -8.12
N ALA A 165 4.78 0.26 -8.57
CA ALA A 165 5.50 0.18 -9.83
C ALA A 165 4.57 0.45 -11.04
N LEU A 166 3.34 -0.08 -11.02
CA LEU A 166 2.34 0.20 -12.05
C LEU A 166 1.98 1.70 -12.09
N GLU A 167 1.70 2.30 -10.94
CA GLU A 167 1.34 3.73 -10.86
C GLU A 167 2.51 4.63 -11.31
N ARG A 168 3.76 4.29 -10.95
CA ARG A 168 4.96 4.99 -11.42
C ARG A 168 5.07 4.97 -12.95
N GLU A 169 4.97 3.80 -13.57
CA GLU A 169 5.10 3.68 -15.03
C GLU A 169 3.90 4.30 -15.78
N ALA A 170 2.70 4.27 -15.17
CA ALA A 170 1.52 4.95 -15.69
C ALA A 170 1.71 6.48 -15.69
N ARG A 171 2.15 7.06 -14.57
CA ARG A 171 2.47 8.50 -14.46
C ARG A 171 3.59 8.93 -15.41
N ALA A 172 4.58 8.07 -15.63
CA ALA A 172 5.64 8.29 -16.61
C ALA A 172 5.18 8.15 -18.09
N LYS A 173 3.90 7.82 -18.34
CA LYS A 173 3.30 7.61 -19.67
C LYS A 173 4.03 6.54 -20.48
N ARG A 174 4.42 5.43 -19.84
CA ARG A 174 5.11 4.30 -20.47
C ARG A 174 4.22 3.05 -20.51
N PRO A 175 3.15 3.03 -21.32
CA PRO A 175 2.15 1.94 -21.33
C PRO A 175 2.75 0.58 -21.68
N GLY A 176 3.82 0.52 -22.48
CA GLY A 176 4.50 -0.74 -22.80
C GLY A 176 5.14 -1.43 -21.59
N LEU A 177 5.71 -0.66 -20.66
CA LEU A 177 6.28 -1.21 -19.42
C LEU A 177 5.19 -1.65 -18.46
N VAL A 178 4.11 -0.86 -18.35
CA VAL A 178 2.91 -1.22 -17.58
C VAL A 178 2.36 -2.56 -18.09
N TRP A 179 2.22 -2.71 -19.40
CA TRP A 179 1.73 -3.94 -20.02
C TRP A 179 2.65 -5.14 -19.75
N LYS A 180 3.97 -4.96 -19.88
CA LYS A 180 4.96 -6.00 -19.55
C LYS A 180 4.81 -6.47 -18.11
N LEU A 181 4.74 -5.53 -17.16
CA LEU A 181 4.63 -5.84 -15.74
C LEU A 181 3.30 -6.54 -15.41
N LEU A 182 2.19 -6.11 -16.01
CA LEU A 182 0.89 -6.79 -15.88
C LEU A 182 0.93 -8.24 -16.40
N ASN A 183 1.60 -8.49 -17.52
CA ASN A 183 1.77 -9.84 -18.03
C ASN A 183 2.62 -10.71 -17.10
N ASP A 184 3.69 -10.14 -16.51
CA ASP A 184 4.52 -10.87 -15.55
C ASP A 184 3.77 -11.21 -14.26
N LEU A 185 2.86 -10.35 -13.79
CA LEU A 185 1.98 -10.65 -12.66
C LEU A 185 0.94 -11.72 -13.00
N LEU A 186 0.37 -11.69 -14.21
CA LEU A 186 -0.62 -12.66 -14.67
C LEU A 186 -0.05 -14.08 -14.83
N LYS A 187 1.27 -14.25 -15.02
CA LYS A 187 1.90 -15.60 -15.07
C LYS A 187 1.65 -16.43 -13.82
N LYS A 188 1.43 -15.79 -12.67
CA LYS A 188 1.10 -16.43 -11.39
C LYS A 188 -0.27 -15.98 -10.87
N ASP A 189 -1.16 -15.55 -11.75
CA ASP A 189 -2.51 -15.07 -11.41
C ASP A 189 -2.56 -13.99 -10.31
N GLY A 190 -1.48 -13.21 -10.14
CA GLY A 190 -1.36 -12.20 -9.09
C GLY A 190 -0.96 -12.73 -7.71
N ASP A 191 -0.65 -14.02 -7.54
CA ASP A 191 -0.31 -14.64 -6.25
C ASP A 191 0.84 -13.95 -5.52
N GLY A 192 1.84 -13.44 -6.23
CA GLY A 192 2.97 -12.74 -5.62
C GLY A 192 2.64 -11.37 -5.03
N THR A 193 1.44 -10.84 -5.31
CA THR A 193 0.93 -9.61 -4.67
C THR A 193 0.23 -9.89 -3.34
N LYS A 194 -0.04 -11.17 -3.02
CA LYS A 194 -0.64 -11.57 -1.74
C LYS A 194 0.26 -11.19 -0.58
N GLY A 195 -0.30 -10.51 0.43
CA GLY A 195 0.45 -9.97 1.56
C GLY A 195 1.25 -8.70 1.26
N GLY A 196 1.02 -8.07 0.11
CA GLY A 196 1.40 -6.68 -0.16
C GLY A 196 0.31 -5.70 0.27
N ILE A 197 0.54 -4.41 0.01
CA ILE A 197 -0.36 -3.32 0.42
C ILE A 197 -1.70 -3.40 -0.33
N CYS A 198 -1.64 -3.77 -1.61
CA CYS A 198 -2.81 -3.97 -2.45
C CYS A 198 -2.67 -5.32 -3.16
N PRO A 199 -3.26 -6.41 -2.63
CA PRO A 199 -3.33 -7.66 -3.36
C PRO A 199 -4.17 -7.44 -4.63
N LEU A 200 -3.61 -7.81 -5.78
CA LEU A 200 -4.27 -7.67 -7.07
C LEU A 200 -4.81 -9.04 -7.47
N SER A 201 -6.13 -9.13 -7.64
CA SER A 201 -6.73 -10.35 -8.16
C SER A 201 -6.49 -10.48 -9.67
N LYS A 202 -6.58 -11.69 -10.19
CA LYS A 202 -6.55 -11.94 -11.64
C LYS A 202 -7.58 -11.08 -12.39
N LYS A 203 -8.78 -10.91 -11.83
CA LYS A 203 -9.85 -10.07 -12.36
C LYS A 203 -9.43 -8.61 -12.48
N ASP A 204 -8.66 -8.10 -11.51
CA ASP A 204 -8.16 -6.72 -11.51
C ASP A 204 -7.02 -6.53 -12.51
N LEU A 205 -6.09 -7.50 -12.57
CA LEU A 205 -4.97 -7.49 -13.51
C LEU A 205 -5.46 -7.50 -14.96
N LEU A 206 -6.42 -8.35 -15.30
CA LEU A 206 -7.05 -8.38 -16.63
C LEU A 206 -7.79 -7.06 -16.92
N GLY A 207 -8.48 -6.49 -15.94
CA GLY A 207 -9.15 -5.20 -16.09
C GLY A 207 -8.16 -4.05 -16.38
N ARG A 208 -7.04 -3.98 -15.64
CA ARG A 208 -5.97 -3.00 -15.88
C ARG A 208 -5.30 -3.20 -17.23
N ARG A 209 -5.01 -4.46 -17.60
CA ARG A 209 -4.39 -4.78 -18.89
C ARG A 209 -5.28 -4.39 -20.07
N ALA A 210 -6.58 -4.63 -19.98
CA ALA A 210 -7.54 -4.20 -20.98
C ALA A 210 -7.58 -2.68 -21.16
N LYS A 211 -7.47 -1.89 -20.09
CA LYS A 211 -7.38 -0.42 -20.19
C LYS A 211 -6.15 0.03 -20.99
N ILE A 212 -4.97 -0.51 -20.67
CA ILE A 212 -3.73 -0.18 -21.38
C ILE A 212 -3.76 -0.65 -22.85
N MET A 213 -4.30 -1.85 -23.12
CA MET A 213 -4.47 -2.33 -24.50
C MET A 213 -5.41 -1.45 -25.31
N LYS A 214 -6.47 -0.93 -24.67
CA LYS A 214 -7.39 0.03 -25.30
C LYS A 214 -6.71 1.35 -25.63
N GLU A 215 -5.89 1.89 -24.73
CA GLU A 215 -5.09 3.09 -24.97
C GLU A 215 -4.11 2.92 -26.13
N LEU A 216 -3.55 1.72 -26.28
CA LEU A 216 -2.65 1.36 -27.39
C LEU A 216 -3.38 0.99 -28.69
N GLY A 217 -4.72 0.90 -28.70
CA GLY A 217 -5.53 0.60 -29.88
C GLY A 217 -5.70 -0.91 -30.20
N TYR A 218 -5.35 -1.82 -29.29
CA TYR A 218 -5.46 -3.27 -29.50
C TYR A 218 -6.86 -3.80 -29.15
N HIS A 219 -7.87 -3.46 -29.94
CA HIS A 219 -9.28 -3.79 -29.66
C HIS A 219 -9.56 -5.30 -29.53
N GLU A 220 -8.98 -6.14 -30.40
CA GLU A 220 -9.20 -7.59 -30.36
C GLU A 220 -8.67 -8.24 -29.06
N LEU A 221 -7.53 -7.74 -28.56
CA LEU A 221 -6.94 -8.22 -27.31
C LEU A 221 -7.76 -7.78 -26.09
N VAL A 222 -8.39 -6.60 -26.17
CA VAL A 222 -9.34 -6.13 -25.14
C VAL A 222 -10.55 -7.07 -25.08
N ASP A 223 -11.13 -7.43 -26.23
CA ASP A 223 -12.27 -8.36 -26.28
C ASP A 223 -11.90 -9.74 -25.75
N TYR A 224 -10.68 -10.21 -26.02
CA TYR A 224 -10.16 -11.44 -25.45
C TYR A 224 -10.08 -11.37 -23.92
N ASP A 225 -9.51 -10.30 -23.37
CA ASP A 225 -9.34 -10.13 -21.93
C ASP A 225 -10.67 -9.96 -21.20
N THR A 226 -11.64 -9.28 -21.80
CA THR A 226 -12.98 -9.14 -21.21
C THR A 226 -13.71 -10.48 -21.13
N LYS A 227 -13.66 -11.29 -22.19
CA LYS A 227 -14.20 -12.67 -22.17
C LYS A 227 -13.51 -13.52 -21.13
N ARG A 228 -12.18 -13.46 -21.06
CA ARG A 228 -11.41 -14.25 -20.10
C ARG A 228 -11.65 -13.84 -18.66
N ARG A 229 -11.83 -12.55 -18.40
CA ARG A 229 -12.21 -12.01 -17.08
C ARG A 229 -13.56 -12.56 -16.60
N LEU A 230 -14.51 -12.77 -17.52
CA LEU A 230 -15.81 -13.38 -17.21
C LEU A 230 -15.67 -14.88 -16.89
N MET A 231 -14.92 -15.61 -17.70
CA MET A 231 -14.77 -17.07 -17.54
C MET A 231 -13.88 -17.49 -16.36
N ASP A 232 -12.78 -16.77 -16.13
CA ASP A 232 -11.78 -17.12 -15.11
C ASP A 232 -12.18 -16.63 -13.70
N SER A 233 -13.32 -15.93 -13.55
CA SER A 233 -13.82 -15.43 -12.26
C SER A 233 -15.35 -15.49 -12.20
N PRO A 234 -15.93 -16.71 -12.26
CA PRO A 234 -17.38 -16.88 -12.21
C PRO A 234 -17.91 -16.57 -10.80
N ASP A 235 -19.09 -15.95 -10.73
CA ASP A 235 -19.73 -15.60 -9.44
C ASP A 235 -20.23 -16.84 -8.69
N SER A 236 -20.52 -17.93 -9.41
CA SER A 236 -20.91 -19.22 -8.85
C SER A 236 -20.23 -20.36 -9.59
N PHE A 237 -20.04 -21.49 -8.90
CA PHE A 237 -19.58 -22.70 -9.55
C PHE A 237 -20.61 -23.17 -10.59
N ALA A 238 -20.12 -23.73 -11.69
CA ALA A 238 -20.99 -24.34 -12.68
C ALA A 238 -21.86 -25.42 -12.02
N LEU A 239 -23.15 -25.41 -12.34
CA LEU A 239 -24.08 -26.45 -11.89
C LEU A 239 -23.63 -27.79 -12.48
N PHE A 240 -23.49 -28.80 -11.61
CA PHE A 240 -23.14 -30.17 -11.98
C PHE A 240 -24.28 -30.86 -12.73
#